data_AF-A0A7Z1N8U1-F1
#
_entry.id   AF-A0A7Z1N8U1-F1
#
_cell.length_a   1.000
_cell.length_b   1.000
_cell.length_c   1.000
_cell.angle_alpha   90.00
_cell.angle_beta   90.00
_cell.angle_gamma   90.00
#
_symmetry.space_group_name_H-M   'P 1'
#
loop_
_entity.id
_entity.type
_entity.pdbx_description
1 polymer ?
#
loop_
_entity_poly.entity_id
_entity_poly.type
_entity_poly.pdbx_seq_one_letter_code
_entity_poly.pdbx_strand_id
1 'polypeptide(L)'
;TPTLSENLAHLLEDTVDGRVTRFVWLRQFEVGANSAAANRLMDRLEYLQRFDLPADLLDGVPAHRVTRLRRQGERYYADGMRDLPEDRRLAILAVCTLEWRSSLADVIVETHDRIVGRLYRASERLCNTRIADAKAAVRDTLKSFAEIGGA
;
A
#
# COMPACT_ATOMS: atom_id res chain seq x y z
N THR A 1 16.97 -23.95 5.78
CA THR A 1 16.17 -22.81 5.26
C THR A 1 15.83 -23.13 3.83
N PRO A 2 14.56 -22.96 3.41
CA PRO A 2 14.18 -23.18 2.01
C PRO A 2 14.99 -22.25 1.09
N THR A 3 15.32 -22.74 -0.09
CA THR A 3 16.02 -21.96 -1.13
C THR A 3 15.10 -20.87 -1.69
N LEU A 4 15.68 -19.80 -2.26
CA LEU A 4 14.91 -18.71 -2.88
C LEU A 4 13.92 -19.24 -3.93
N SER A 5 14.35 -20.22 -4.73
CA SER A 5 13.52 -20.90 -5.73
C SER A 5 12.31 -21.60 -5.12
N GLU A 6 12.48 -22.31 -3.99
CA GLU A 6 11.39 -22.98 -3.28
C GLU A 6 10.39 -21.96 -2.71
N ASN A 7 10.88 -20.87 -2.10
CA ASN A 7 10.03 -19.80 -1.59
C ASN A 7 9.17 -19.18 -2.71
N LEU A 8 9.80 -18.90 -3.86
CA LEU A 8 9.10 -18.36 -5.02
C LEU A 8 8.07 -19.36 -5.57
N ALA A 9 8.41 -20.64 -5.68
CA ALA A 9 7.48 -21.68 -6.12
C ALA A 9 6.28 -21.81 -5.17
N HIS A 10 6.50 -21.70 -3.86
CA HIS A 10 5.44 -21.73 -2.85
C HIS A 10 4.39 -20.63 -3.02
N LEU A 11 4.70 -19.52 -3.69
CA LEU A 11 3.71 -18.48 -4.02
C LEU A 11 2.53 -19.03 -4.85
N LEU A 12 2.75 -20.11 -5.61
CA LEU A 12 1.75 -20.76 -6.45
C LEU A 12 0.97 -21.87 -5.74
N GLU A 13 1.43 -22.29 -4.56
CA GLU A 13 0.88 -23.41 -3.80
C GLU A 13 0.12 -22.94 -2.57
N ASP A 14 0.72 -22.03 -1.80
CA ASP A 14 0.11 -21.51 -0.58
C ASP A 14 -1.06 -20.57 -0.91
N THR A 15 -2.13 -20.67 -0.12
CA THR A 15 -3.35 -19.90 -0.31
C THR A 15 -3.68 -19.06 0.91
N VAL A 16 -4.14 -17.84 0.66
CA VAL A 16 -4.70 -16.97 1.69
C VAL A 16 -6.17 -17.33 1.85
N ASP A 17 -6.54 -17.64 3.09
CA ASP A 17 -7.90 -18.03 3.50
C ASP A 17 -8.50 -19.19 2.68
N GLY A 18 -7.64 -20.06 2.10
CA GLY A 18 -8.07 -21.19 1.27
C GLY A 18 -8.66 -20.81 -0.09
N ARG A 19 -8.58 -19.53 -0.52
CA ARG A 19 -9.30 -19.01 -1.70
C ARG A 19 -8.41 -18.56 -2.83
N VAL A 20 -7.36 -17.81 -2.53
CA VAL A 20 -6.48 -17.20 -3.53
C VAL A 20 -5.04 -17.58 -3.22
N THR A 21 -4.26 -17.91 -4.25
CA THR A 21 -2.84 -18.19 -4.05
C THR A 21 -2.11 -16.94 -3.59
N ARG A 22 -1.00 -17.10 -2.85
CA ARG A 22 -0.14 -15.99 -2.43
C ARG A 22 0.27 -15.12 -3.61
N PHE A 23 0.58 -15.72 -4.75
CA PHE A 23 0.86 -15.02 -6.00
C PHE A 23 -0.26 -14.06 -6.43
N VAL A 24 -1.50 -14.54 -6.48
CA VAL A 24 -2.65 -13.70 -6.88
C VAL A 24 -2.97 -12.65 -5.81
N TRP A 25 -2.88 -13.02 -4.53
CA TRP A 25 -3.09 -12.11 -3.41
C TRP A 25 -2.11 -10.93 -3.43
N LEU A 26 -0.81 -11.19 -3.67
CA LEU A 26 0.23 -10.16 -3.77
C LEU A 26 0.04 -9.23 -4.96
N ARG A 27 -0.58 -9.70 -6.04
CA ARG A 27 -0.91 -8.87 -7.22
C ARG A 27 -2.04 -7.87 -6.96
N GLN A 28 -2.98 -8.19 -6.07
CA GLN A 28 -4.26 -7.48 -5.95
C GLN A 28 -4.26 -6.48 -4.80
N PHE A 29 -3.69 -5.29 -5.00
CA PHE A 29 -3.73 -4.19 -4.02
C PHE A 29 -4.16 -2.88 -4.67
N GLU A 30 -4.76 -2.01 -3.86
CA GLU A 30 -5.22 -0.68 -4.25
C GLU A 30 -4.91 0.31 -3.12
N VAL A 31 -4.91 1.60 -3.46
CA VAL A 31 -4.69 2.68 -2.50
C VAL A 31 -5.78 2.67 -1.42
N GLY A 32 -5.34 2.51 -0.17
CA GLY A 32 -6.20 2.49 0.98
C GLY A 32 -6.70 3.89 1.35
N ALA A 33 -7.77 3.93 2.13
CA ALA A 33 -8.25 5.18 2.73
C ALA A 33 -7.99 5.25 4.23
N ASN A 34 -7.88 4.13 4.94
CA ASN A 34 -7.84 4.09 6.41
C ASN A 34 -6.68 3.25 6.93
N SER A 35 -6.41 3.33 8.23
CA SER A 35 -5.30 2.62 8.86
C SER A 35 -5.42 1.10 8.74
N ALA A 36 -6.64 0.55 8.72
CA ALA A 36 -6.83 -0.88 8.50
C ALA A 36 -6.38 -1.31 7.08
N ALA A 37 -6.63 -0.49 6.06
CA ALA A 37 -6.14 -0.73 4.71
C ALA A 37 -4.61 -0.58 4.64
N ALA A 38 -4.05 0.44 5.30
CA ALA A 38 -2.59 0.60 5.40
C ALA A 38 -1.93 -0.62 6.05
N ASN A 39 -2.48 -1.14 7.15
CA ASN A 39 -1.96 -2.34 7.81
C ASN A 39 -1.97 -3.55 6.88
N ARG A 40 -3.07 -3.80 6.16
CA ARG A 40 -3.13 -4.90 5.18
C ARG A 40 -2.10 -4.77 4.06
N LEU A 41 -1.78 -3.54 3.63
CA LEU A 41 -0.72 -3.28 2.65
C LEU A 41 0.67 -3.53 3.25
N MET A 42 0.90 -3.11 4.49
CA MET A 42 2.14 -3.38 5.22
C MET A 42 2.36 -4.88 5.45
N ASP A 43 1.33 -5.65 5.81
CA ASP A 43 1.42 -7.10 5.98
C ASP A 43 1.88 -7.80 4.68
N ARG A 44 1.43 -7.29 3.51
CA ARG A 44 1.85 -7.79 2.19
C ARG A 44 3.30 -7.44 1.89
N LEU A 45 3.70 -6.20 2.19
CA LEU A 45 5.07 -5.76 1.99
C LEU A 45 6.03 -6.57 2.88
N GLU A 46 5.68 -6.78 4.14
CA GLU A 46 6.45 -7.59 5.08
C GLU A 46 6.58 -9.04 4.58
N TYR A 47 5.49 -9.62 4.05
CA TYR A 47 5.53 -10.94 3.44
C TYR A 47 6.54 -11.01 2.29
N LEU A 48 6.56 -10.02 1.39
CA LEU A 48 7.53 -9.95 0.28
C LEU A 48 8.97 -9.73 0.75
N GLN A 49 9.18 -8.95 1.82
CA GLN A 49 10.52 -8.68 2.34
C GLN A 49 11.21 -9.94 2.87
N ARG A 50 10.46 -10.95 3.32
CA ARG A 50 11.00 -12.23 3.80
C ARG A 50 11.68 -13.07 2.72
N PHE A 51 11.47 -12.75 1.43
CA PHE A 51 12.09 -13.47 0.32
C PHE A 51 13.58 -13.12 0.14
N ASP A 52 14.08 -12.07 0.80
CA ASP A 52 15.48 -11.63 0.77
C ASP A 52 16.09 -11.63 -0.64
N LEU A 53 15.32 -11.09 -1.60
CA LEU A 53 15.75 -10.99 -3.00
C LEU A 53 16.96 -10.04 -3.09
N PRO A 54 18.07 -10.47 -3.75
CA PRO A 54 19.24 -9.62 -3.96
C PRO A 54 18.85 -8.32 -4.67
N ALA A 55 19.45 -7.20 -4.24
CA ALA A 55 19.16 -5.89 -4.84
C ALA A 55 19.61 -5.80 -6.30
N ASP A 56 20.65 -6.57 -6.66
CA ASP A 56 21.29 -6.69 -7.96
C ASP A 56 20.72 -7.86 -8.80
N LEU A 57 19.61 -8.48 -8.38
CA LEU A 57 19.02 -9.64 -9.06
C LEU A 57 18.70 -9.40 -10.55
N LEU A 58 18.41 -8.15 -10.91
CA LEU A 58 18.10 -7.74 -12.28
C LEU A 58 19.27 -7.05 -12.99
N ASP A 59 20.46 -7.01 -12.39
CA ASP A 59 21.63 -6.40 -13.00
C ASP A 59 21.98 -7.10 -14.31
N GLY A 60 22.22 -6.30 -15.35
CA GLY A 60 22.45 -6.81 -16.71
C GLY A 60 21.20 -7.31 -17.44
N VAL A 61 20.02 -7.33 -16.82
CA VAL A 61 18.75 -7.66 -17.49
C VAL A 61 18.17 -6.40 -18.13
N PRO A 62 17.97 -6.36 -19.47
CA PRO A 62 17.37 -5.19 -20.11
C PRO A 62 15.96 -4.88 -19.59
N ALA A 63 15.68 -3.59 -19.32
CA ALA A 63 14.40 -3.13 -18.74
C ALA A 63 13.15 -3.61 -19.51
N HIS A 64 13.22 -3.72 -20.84
CA HIS A 64 12.11 -4.23 -21.65
C HIS A 64 11.80 -5.71 -21.37
N ARG A 65 12.81 -6.52 -20.99
CA ARG A 65 12.60 -7.92 -20.60
C ARG A 65 11.95 -8.02 -19.24
N VAL A 66 12.40 -7.21 -18.27
CA VAL A 66 11.78 -7.08 -16.95
C VAL A 66 10.30 -6.71 -17.10
N THR A 67 10.01 -5.67 -17.88
CA THR A 67 8.63 -5.23 -18.17
C THR A 67 7.80 -6.34 -18.79
N ARG A 68 8.37 -7.12 -19.72
CA ARG A 68 7.66 -8.23 -20.37
C ARG A 68 7.36 -9.38 -19.39
N LEU A 69 8.30 -9.72 -18.51
CA LEU A 69 8.10 -10.76 -17.48
C LEU A 69 7.05 -10.31 -16.46
N ARG A 70 7.10 -9.05 -16.00
CA ARG A 70 6.09 -8.45 -15.13
C ARG A 70 4.68 -8.57 -15.73
N ARG A 71 4.51 -8.15 -16.99
CA ARG A 71 3.23 -8.27 -17.71
C ARG A 71 2.75 -9.71 -17.85
N GLN A 72 3.65 -10.68 -17.94
CA GLN A 72 3.27 -12.10 -17.95
C GLN A 72 2.70 -12.52 -16.59
N GLY A 73 3.36 -12.17 -15.48
CA GLY A 73 2.84 -12.47 -14.15
C GLY A 73 1.51 -11.77 -13.82
N GLU A 74 1.24 -10.61 -14.44
CA GLU A 74 -0.07 -9.95 -14.34
C GLU A 74 -1.17 -10.68 -15.11
N ARG A 75 -0.82 -11.44 -16.15
CA ARG A 75 -1.77 -12.14 -17.01
C ARG A 75 -2.05 -13.57 -16.56
N TYR A 76 -1.04 -14.27 -16.05
CA TYR A 76 -1.21 -15.65 -15.61
C TYR A 76 -1.93 -15.75 -14.27
N TYR A 77 -2.67 -16.85 -14.10
CA TYR A 77 -3.10 -17.36 -12.80
C TYR A 77 -2.14 -18.47 -12.34
N ALA A 78 -2.30 -18.94 -11.11
CA ALA A 78 -1.38 -19.92 -10.53
C ALA A 78 -1.27 -21.20 -11.38
N ASP A 79 -2.39 -21.72 -11.88
CA ASP A 79 -2.39 -22.93 -12.72
C ASP A 79 -1.56 -22.72 -14.00
N GLY A 80 -1.84 -21.64 -14.73
CA GLY A 80 -1.08 -21.30 -15.94
C GLY A 80 0.40 -20.96 -15.69
N MET A 81 0.76 -20.53 -14.47
CA MET A 81 2.15 -20.39 -14.07
C MET A 81 2.81 -21.76 -13.83
N ARG A 82 2.10 -22.73 -13.24
CA ARG A 82 2.64 -24.07 -12.95
C ARG A 82 2.95 -24.86 -14.22
N ASP A 83 2.20 -24.61 -15.30
CA ASP A 83 2.41 -25.24 -16.62
C ASP A 83 3.66 -24.74 -17.37
N LEU A 84 4.29 -23.65 -16.92
CA LEU A 84 5.49 -23.11 -17.56
C LEU A 84 6.74 -23.92 -17.17
N PRO A 85 7.77 -23.95 -18.05
CA PRO A 85 9.09 -24.45 -17.69
C PRO A 85 9.63 -23.74 -16.44
N GLU A 86 10.29 -24.49 -15.57
CA GLU A 86 10.70 -24.04 -14.23
C GLU A 86 11.51 -22.74 -14.26
N ASP A 87 12.55 -22.64 -15.08
CA ASP A 87 13.37 -21.43 -15.21
C ASP A 87 12.54 -20.20 -15.58
N ARG A 88 11.57 -20.39 -16.49
CA ARG A 88 10.70 -19.30 -16.94
C ARG A 88 9.70 -18.91 -15.87
N ARG A 89 9.14 -19.89 -15.16
CA ARG A 89 8.24 -19.67 -14.02
C ARG A 89 8.95 -18.90 -12.91
N LEU A 90 10.15 -19.34 -12.52
CA LEU A 90 10.96 -18.69 -11.50
C LEU A 90 11.39 -17.28 -11.91
N ALA A 91 11.77 -17.06 -13.18
CA ALA A 91 12.12 -15.72 -13.67
C ALA A 91 10.94 -14.73 -13.58
N ILE A 92 9.72 -15.17 -13.93
CA ILE A 92 8.52 -14.34 -13.79
C ILE A 92 8.23 -14.07 -12.30
N LEU A 93 8.28 -15.10 -11.45
CA LEU A 93 8.01 -14.96 -10.02
C LEU A 93 9.00 -14.02 -9.33
N ALA A 94 10.29 -14.13 -9.65
CA ALA A 94 11.34 -13.27 -9.11
C ALA A 94 11.12 -11.81 -9.51
N VAL A 95 10.86 -11.55 -10.80
CA VAL A 95 10.57 -10.20 -11.30
C VAL A 95 9.30 -9.63 -10.65
N CYS A 96 8.21 -10.40 -10.60
CA CYS A 96 6.96 -9.94 -10.00
C CYS A 96 7.11 -9.62 -8.51
N THR A 97 7.79 -10.49 -7.75
CA THR A 97 8.02 -10.27 -6.31
C THR A 97 8.80 -8.97 -6.07
N LEU A 98 9.81 -8.68 -6.89
CA LEU A 98 10.59 -7.44 -6.81
C LEU A 98 9.80 -6.20 -7.22
N GLU A 99 9.09 -6.25 -8.36
CA GLU A 99 8.28 -5.14 -8.87
C GLU A 99 7.13 -4.81 -7.91
N TRP A 100 6.41 -5.84 -7.42
CA TRP A 100 5.31 -5.66 -6.48
C TRP A 100 5.77 -5.14 -5.13
N ARG A 101 6.98 -5.47 -4.68
CA ARG A 101 7.57 -4.87 -3.46
C ARG A 101 7.66 -3.34 -3.60
N SER A 102 8.14 -2.87 -4.75
CA SER A 102 8.26 -1.44 -5.04
C SER A 102 6.87 -0.79 -5.19
N SER A 103 5.98 -1.39 -5.98
CA SER A 103 4.62 -0.88 -6.16
C SER A 103 3.80 -0.85 -4.86
N LEU A 104 3.96 -1.84 -3.97
CA LEU A 104 3.31 -1.83 -2.66
C LEU A 104 3.84 -0.69 -1.79
N ALA A 105 5.14 -0.42 -1.82
CA ALA A 105 5.71 0.70 -1.08
C ALA A 105 5.11 2.03 -1.53
N ASP A 106 5.00 2.26 -2.86
CA ASP A 106 4.38 3.46 -3.41
C ASP A 106 2.92 3.61 -2.95
N VAL A 107 2.15 2.52 -3.02
CA VAL A 107 0.73 2.50 -2.61
C VAL A 107 0.56 2.72 -1.10
N ILE A 108 1.50 2.24 -0.27
CA ILE A 108 1.52 2.50 1.17
C ILE A 108 1.76 3.98 1.44
N VAL A 109 2.72 4.61 0.76
CA VAL A 109 3.00 6.05 0.88
C VAL A 109 1.78 6.86 0.45
N GLU A 110 1.16 6.55 -0.69
CA GLU A 110 -0.05 7.25 -1.13
C GLU A 110 -1.22 7.09 -0.13
N THR A 111 -1.38 5.88 0.42
CA THR A 111 -2.38 5.60 1.46
C THR A 111 -2.13 6.44 2.71
N HIS A 112 -0.86 6.56 3.12
CA HIS A 112 -0.45 7.39 4.25
C HIS A 112 -0.79 8.87 4.00
N ASP A 113 -0.40 9.42 2.86
CA ASP A 113 -0.67 10.81 2.48
C ASP A 113 -2.16 11.10 2.46
N ARG A 114 -2.97 10.17 1.97
CA ARG A 114 -4.44 10.28 1.97
C ARG A 114 -5.02 10.30 3.38
N ILE A 115 -4.51 9.48 4.30
CA ILE A 115 -4.94 9.47 5.70
C ILE A 115 -4.58 10.79 6.37
N VAL A 116 -3.31 11.20 6.25
CA VAL A 116 -2.80 12.45 6.85
C VAL A 116 -3.54 13.66 6.31
N GLY A 117 -3.74 13.75 4.99
CA GLY A 117 -4.47 14.86 4.38
C GLY A 117 -5.92 14.97 4.86
N ARG A 118 -6.61 13.85 5.08
CA ARG A 118 -7.96 13.87 5.65
C ARG A 118 -7.97 14.27 7.12
N LEU A 119 -7.02 13.77 7.91
CA LEU A 119 -6.88 14.14 9.32
C LEU A 119 -6.58 15.63 9.46
N TYR A 120 -5.66 16.16 8.67
CA TYR A 120 -5.32 17.58 8.64
C TYR A 120 -6.54 18.45 8.35
N ARG A 121 -7.29 18.16 7.28
CA ARG A 121 -8.53 18.89 6.95
C ARG A 121 -9.62 18.77 8.02
N ALA A 122 -9.69 17.66 8.75
CA ALA A 122 -10.64 17.51 9.85
C ALA A 122 -10.23 18.41 11.04
N SER A 123 -8.96 18.40 11.40
CA SER A 123 -8.40 19.26 12.46
C SER A 123 -8.51 20.74 12.12
N GLU A 124 -8.23 21.14 10.88
CA GLU A 124 -8.38 22.52 10.41
C GLU A 124 -9.83 23.00 10.53
N ARG A 125 -10.79 22.19 10.09
CA ARG A 125 -12.22 22.49 10.26
C ARG A 125 -12.60 22.67 11.72
N LEU A 126 -12.16 21.76 12.60
CA LEU A 126 -12.42 21.86 14.04
C LEU A 126 -11.81 23.11 14.67
N CYS A 127 -10.58 23.47 14.28
CA CYS A 127 -9.91 24.67 14.74
C CYS A 127 -10.66 25.93 14.29
N ASN A 128 -11.04 26.01 13.01
CA ASN A 128 -11.78 27.14 12.47
C ASN A 128 -13.13 27.32 13.15
N THR A 129 -13.87 26.24 13.42
CA THR A 129 -15.12 26.29 14.20
C THR A 129 -14.87 26.85 15.60
N ARG A 130 -13.87 26.33 16.33
CA ARG A 130 -13.55 26.82 17.68
C ARG A 130 -13.17 28.30 17.70
N ILE A 131 -12.40 28.77 16.71
CA ILE A 131 -12.03 30.18 16.58
C ILE A 131 -13.27 31.04 16.30
N ALA A 132 -14.16 30.58 15.43
CA ALA A 132 -15.40 31.29 15.12
C ALA A 132 -16.29 31.41 16.37
N ASP A 133 -16.46 30.33 17.12
CA ASP A 133 -17.25 30.29 18.35
C ASP A 133 -16.65 31.22 19.43
N ALA A 134 -15.33 31.18 19.62
CA ALA A 134 -14.65 32.07 20.56
C ALA A 134 -14.81 33.55 20.18
N LYS A 135 -14.70 33.89 18.89
CA LYS A 135 -14.94 35.26 18.40
C LYS A 135 -16.36 35.72 18.65
N ALA A 136 -17.35 34.84 18.48
CA ALA A 136 -18.75 35.15 18.77
C ALA A 136 -18.95 35.41 20.28
N ALA A 137 -18.44 34.53 21.14
CA ALA A 137 -18.55 34.68 22.59
C ALA A 137 -17.90 35.98 23.12
N VAL A 138 -16.71 36.33 22.63
CA VAL A 138 -16.02 37.58 23.00
C VAL A 138 -16.85 38.79 22.56
N ARG A 139 -17.41 38.77 21.34
CA ARG A 139 -18.24 39.85 20.84
C ARG A 139 -19.49 40.05 21.68
N ASP A 140 -20.16 38.97 22.05
CA ASP A 140 -21.39 39.03 22.86
C ASP A 140 -21.08 39.54 24.28
N THR A 141 -19.94 39.13 24.85
CA THR A 141 -19.47 39.66 26.14
C THR A 141 -19.20 41.16 26.06
N LEU A 142 -18.49 41.63 25.04
CA LEU A 142 -18.23 43.07 24.85
C LEU A 142 -19.50 43.89 24.66
N LYS A 143 -20.50 43.36 23.93
CA LYS A 143 -21.82 43.99 23.80
C LYS A 143 -22.51 44.14 25.16
N SER A 144 -22.53 43.08 25.97
CA SER A 144 -23.14 43.13 27.31
C SER A 144 -22.48 44.19 28.21
N PHE A 145 -21.15 44.34 28.16
CA PHE A 145 -20.46 45.39 28.91
C PHE A 145 -20.80 46.80 28.40
N ALA A 146 -20.90 46.98 27.08
CA ALA A 146 -21.31 48.25 26.49
C ALA A 146 -22.75 48.64 26.88
N GLU A 147 -23.66 47.67 26.95
CA GLU A 147 -25.04 47.88 27.39
C GLU A 147 -25.14 48.26 28.87
N ILE A 148 -24.33 47.64 29.74
CA ILE A 148 -24.28 47.96 31.17
C ILE A 148 -23.67 49.35 31.42
N GLY A 149 -22.61 49.72 30.70
CA GLY A 149 -21.92 51.00 30.89
C GLY A 149 -22.60 52.21 30.22
N GLY A 150 -23.58 51.97 29.36
CA GLY A 150 -24.39 53.01 28.71
C GLY A 150 -25.68 53.38 29.47
N ALA A 151 -25.98 52.68 30.57
CA ALA A 151 -27.07 52.98 31.50
C ALA A 151 -26.57 53.81 32.69
#